data_AF-A0A1J4WAH5-F1
#
_entry.id   AF-A0A1J4WAH5-F1
#
_cell.length_a   1.000
_cell.length_b   1.000
_cell.length_c   1.000
_cell.angle_alpha   90.00
_cell.angle_beta   90.00
_cell.angle_gamma   90.00
#
_symmetry.space_group_name_H-M   'P 1'
#
loop_
_entity.id
_entity.type
_entity.pdbx_description
1 polymer ?
#
loop_
_entity_poly.entity_id
_entity_poly.type
_entity_poly.pdbx_seq_one_letter_code
_entity_poly.pdbx_strand_id
1 'polypeptide(L)'
;MQIKERSKHEIELKLKGMGDYVRMDYLQRAMRSSIDFDTKKFVQIRLAKIYESRNMFKEAAKLIKNSADINTTYRGKIQDYMKSAELFIRGGGFDEADTVFKFALACGNSKEKEEMKNGLKNYYQNQAEYYMKRDKRNQAKKTYEKMMTLSLNDDEKKEIRGKLLNLYQALGLIKEYQNLKKY
;
A
#
# COMPACT_ATOMS: atom_id res chain seq x y z
N MET A 1 -7.16 0.62 -31.69
CA MET A 1 -8.57 0.18 -31.63
C MET A 1 -9.25 0.89 -30.47
N GLN A 2 -10.35 1.60 -30.72
CA GLN A 2 -11.09 2.38 -29.73
C GLN A 2 -11.95 1.46 -28.85
N ILE A 3 -11.98 1.69 -27.54
CA ILE A 3 -12.85 0.95 -26.60
C ILE A 3 -14.29 1.45 -26.81
N LYS A 4 -15.23 0.52 -27.04
CA LYS A 4 -16.64 0.85 -27.33
C LYS A 4 -17.49 0.81 -26.07
N GLU A 5 -17.13 -0.07 -25.13
CA GLU A 5 -17.77 -0.29 -23.85
C GLU A 5 -17.59 0.93 -22.94
N ARG A 6 -18.69 1.48 -22.41
CA ARG A 6 -18.67 2.71 -21.60
C ARG A 6 -19.21 2.54 -20.20
N SER A 7 -19.89 1.43 -19.93
CA SER A 7 -20.43 1.11 -18.60
C SER A 7 -19.64 0.02 -17.89
N LYS A 8 -19.73 0.02 -16.55
CA LYS A 8 -19.20 -1.05 -15.69
C LYS A 8 -19.62 -2.46 -16.15
N HIS A 9 -20.90 -2.64 -16.50
CA HIS A 9 -21.44 -3.95 -16.88
C HIS A 9 -20.84 -4.47 -18.18
N GLU A 10 -20.77 -3.63 -19.22
CA GLU A 10 -20.17 -3.99 -20.51
C GLU A 10 -18.69 -4.33 -20.37
N ILE A 11 -17.95 -3.51 -19.63
CA ILE A 11 -16.53 -3.75 -19.34
C ILE A 11 -16.37 -5.08 -18.61
N GLU A 12 -17.19 -5.36 -17.59
CA GLU A 12 -17.09 -6.62 -16.83
C GLU A 12 -17.38 -7.85 -17.70
N LEU A 13 -18.40 -7.79 -18.57
CA LEU A 13 -18.66 -8.84 -19.54
C LEU A 13 -17.48 -9.04 -20.49
N LYS A 14 -16.88 -7.95 -20.96
CA LYS A 14 -15.74 -7.99 -21.88
C LYS A 14 -14.51 -8.65 -21.26
N LEU A 15 -14.28 -8.46 -19.96
CA LEU A 15 -13.16 -9.07 -19.23
C LEU A 15 -13.31 -10.59 -19.02
N LYS A 16 -14.53 -11.14 -19.17
CA LYS A 16 -14.76 -12.58 -19.06
C LYS A 16 -14.05 -13.31 -20.19
N GLY A 17 -13.29 -14.35 -19.86
CA GLY A 17 -12.51 -15.13 -20.82
C GLY A 17 -11.18 -14.50 -21.27
N MET A 18 -10.87 -13.25 -20.90
CA MET A 18 -9.56 -12.65 -21.18
C MET A 18 -8.49 -13.15 -20.19
N GLY A 19 -7.29 -13.42 -20.69
CA GLY A 19 -6.09 -13.61 -19.85
C GLY A 19 -5.61 -12.29 -19.24
N ASP A 20 -4.85 -12.36 -18.13
CA ASP A 20 -4.50 -11.17 -17.34
C ASP A 20 -3.75 -10.08 -18.13
N TYR A 21 -2.86 -10.43 -19.05
CA TYR A 21 -2.17 -9.46 -19.91
C TYR A 21 -3.12 -8.70 -20.84
N VAL A 22 -4.06 -9.43 -21.45
CA VAL A 22 -5.07 -8.85 -22.33
C VAL A 22 -6.02 -7.96 -21.52
N ARG A 23 -6.39 -8.39 -20.30
CA ARG A 23 -7.17 -7.56 -19.37
C ARG A 23 -6.45 -6.28 -18.99
N MET A 24 -5.16 -6.35 -18.66
CA MET A 24 -4.38 -5.16 -18.28
C MET A 24 -4.36 -4.13 -19.42
N ASP A 25 -3.99 -4.55 -20.63
CA ASP A 25 -3.94 -3.66 -21.78
C ASP A 25 -5.33 -3.08 -22.12
N TYR A 26 -6.38 -3.91 -22.09
CA TYR A 26 -7.75 -3.46 -22.28
C TYR A 26 -8.16 -2.41 -21.24
N LEU A 27 -7.92 -2.65 -19.95
CA LEU A 27 -8.29 -1.74 -18.86
C LEU A 27 -7.47 -0.44 -18.92
N GLN A 28 -6.19 -0.49 -19.27
CA GLN A 28 -5.38 0.71 -19.49
C GLN A 28 -5.93 1.56 -20.64
N ARG A 29 -6.39 0.94 -21.72
CA ARG A 29 -7.05 1.65 -22.83
C ARG A 29 -8.41 2.22 -22.42
N ALA A 30 -9.21 1.47 -21.66
CA ALA A 30 -10.49 1.93 -21.12
C ALA A 30 -10.33 3.14 -20.18
N MET A 31 -9.25 3.19 -19.39
CA MET A 31 -8.91 4.35 -18.57
C MET A 31 -8.63 5.64 -19.36
N ARG A 32 -8.18 5.51 -20.61
CA ARG A 32 -7.89 6.64 -21.50
C ARG A 32 -9.10 7.07 -22.34
N SER A 33 -10.14 6.25 -22.39
CA SER A 33 -11.38 6.62 -23.07
C SER A 33 -12.28 7.48 -22.18
N SER A 34 -13.22 8.19 -22.80
CA SER A 34 -14.22 8.99 -22.09
C SER A 34 -15.27 8.07 -21.45
N ILE A 35 -15.04 7.70 -20.20
CA ILE A 35 -15.97 6.96 -19.32
C ILE A 35 -16.33 7.83 -18.10
N ASP A 36 -17.48 7.58 -17.50
CA ASP A 36 -17.93 8.29 -16.30
C ASP A 36 -17.07 7.92 -15.07
N PHE A 37 -17.21 8.69 -13.99
CA PHE A 37 -16.41 8.52 -12.78
C PHE A 37 -16.61 7.17 -12.08
N ASP A 38 -17.83 6.63 -12.04
CA ASP A 38 -18.09 5.32 -11.40
C ASP A 38 -17.45 4.20 -12.20
N THR A 39 -17.62 4.22 -13.53
CA THR A 39 -16.96 3.26 -14.41
C THR A 39 -15.44 3.40 -14.34
N LYS A 40 -14.89 4.61 -14.27
CA LYS A 40 -13.46 4.87 -14.11
C LYS A 40 -12.91 4.28 -12.81
N LYS A 41 -13.62 4.50 -11.69
CA LYS A 41 -13.29 3.91 -10.40
C LYS A 41 -13.27 2.38 -10.48
N PHE A 42 -14.28 1.79 -11.09
CA PHE A 42 -14.36 0.34 -11.30
C PHE A 42 -13.16 -0.19 -12.08
N VAL A 43 -12.79 0.46 -13.20
CA VAL A 43 -11.64 0.09 -14.04
C VAL A 43 -10.34 0.20 -13.24
N GLN A 44 -10.14 1.27 -12.48
CA GLN A 44 -8.96 1.46 -11.61
C GLN A 44 -8.82 0.32 -10.59
N ILE A 45 -9.91 -0.03 -9.89
CA ILE A 45 -9.91 -1.12 -8.90
C ILE A 45 -9.62 -2.46 -9.56
N ARG A 46 -10.22 -2.75 -10.73
CA ARG A 46 -9.98 -4.00 -11.46
C ARG A 46 -8.53 -4.10 -11.94
N LEU A 47 -7.97 -3.03 -12.49
CA LEU A 47 -6.58 -3.00 -12.93
C LEU A 47 -5.60 -3.11 -11.75
N ALA A 48 -5.89 -2.44 -10.64
CA ALA A 48 -5.09 -2.53 -9.42
C ALA A 48 -4.99 -3.95 -8.88
N LYS A 49 -6.08 -4.73 -8.92
CA LYS A 49 -6.08 -6.14 -8.50
C LYS A 49 -5.13 -7.00 -9.35
N ILE A 50 -5.08 -6.77 -10.66
CA ILE A 50 -4.16 -7.50 -11.54
C ILE A 50 -2.71 -7.09 -11.25
N TYR A 51 -2.45 -5.80 -11.02
CA TYR A 51 -1.11 -5.36 -10.61
C TYR A 51 -0.69 -5.94 -9.26
N GLU A 52 -1.59 -5.97 -8.28
CA GLU A 52 -1.33 -6.57 -6.97
C GLU A 52 -1.00 -8.07 -7.08
N SER A 53 -1.75 -8.85 -7.86
CA SER A 53 -1.49 -10.29 -8.05
C SER A 53 -0.15 -10.57 -8.72
N ARG A 54 0.37 -9.61 -9.49
CA ARG A 54 1.67 -9.67 -10.16
C ARG A 54 2.80 -9.00 -9.37
N ASN A 55 2.56 -8.64 -8.11
CA ASN A 55 3.51 -7.94 -7.24
C ASN A 55 3.94 -6.54 -7.73
N MET A 56 3.18 -5.93 -8.64
CA MET A 56 3.36 -4.54 -9.09
C MET A 56 2.67 -3.58 -8.10
N PHE A 57 3.15 -3.60 -6.85
CA PHE A 57 2.44 -2.97 -5.73
C PHE A 57 2.37 -1.45 -5.83
N LYS A 58 3.41 -0.79 -6.36
CA LYS A 58 3.43 0.68 -6.48
C LYS A 58 2.42 1.17 -7.51
N GLU A 59 2.28 0.46 -8.62
CA GLU A 59 1.32 0.75 -9.67
C GLU A 59 -0.11 0.48 -9.19
N ALA A 60 -0.33 -0.63 -8.48
CA ALA A 60 -1.60 -0.93 -7.83
C ALA A 60 -1.99 0.18 -6.83
N ALA A 61 -1.05 0.61 -5.98
CA ALA A 61 -1.27 1.67 -5.00
C ALA A 61 -1.72 2.99 -5.67
N LYS A 62 -1.03 3.43 -6.74
CA LYS A 62 -1.40 4.64 -7.49
C LYS A 62 -2.84 4.56 -8.04
N LEU A 63 -3.25 3.40 -8.56
CA LEU A 63 -4.61 3.21 -9.07
C LEU A 63 -5.65 3.26 -7.95
N ILE A 64 -5.39 2.62 -6.81
CA ILE A 64 -6.29 2.66 -5.66
C ILE A 64 -6.39 4.07 -5.07
N LYS A 65 -5.28 4.81 -4.96
CA LYS A 65 -5.29 6.21 -4.55
C LYS A 65 -6.19 7.05 -5.48
N ASN A 66 -6.00 6.92 -6.79
CA ASN A 66 -6.82 7.65 -7.76
C ASN A 66 -8.31 7.26 -7.69
N SER A 67 -8.62 6.01 -7.30
CA SER A 67 -9.99 5.56 -7.03
C SER A 67 -10.56 6.18 -5.75
N ALA A 68 -9.74 6.39 -4.73
CA ALA A 68 -10.12 7.09 -3.50
C ALA A 68 -10.50 8.55 -3.79
N ASP A 69 -9.74 9.24 -4.66
CA ASP A 69 -10.02 10.62 -5.07
C ASP A 69 -11.42 10.78 -5.68
N ILE A 70 -11.90 9.75 -6.39
CA ILE A 70 -13.22 9.71 -7.04
C ILE A 70 -14.34 9.30 -6.05
N ASN A 71 -13.99 8.65 -4.93
CA ASN A 71 -14.97 8.13 -3.99
C ASN A 71 -15.76 9.27 -3.32
N THR A 72 -17.08 9.16 -3.24
CA THR A 72 -17.94 10.22 -2.70
C THR A 72 -18.11 10.14 -1.18
N THR A 73 -17.80 9.00 -0.57
CA THR A 73 -17.99 8.78 0.87
C THR A 73 -16.66 8.84 1.62
N TYR A 74 -16.63 9.51 2.78
CA TYR A 74 -15.43 9.55 3.63
C TYR A 74 -14.95 8.15 4.04
N ARG A 75 -15.87 7.27 4.43
CA ARG A 75 -15.55 5.88 4.77
C ARG A 75 -14.89 5.14 3.61
N GLY A 76 -15.43 5.30 2.40
CA GLY A 76 -14.85 4.71 1.20
C GLY A 76 -13.47 5.28 0.87
N LYS A 77 -13.28 6.61 1.01
CA LYS A 77 -11.97 7.25 0.85
C LYS A 77 -10.95 6.70 1.84
N ILE A 78 -11.30 6.61 3.12
CA ILE A 78 -10.44 6.05 4.16
C ILE A 78 -10.00 4.64 3.79
N GLN A 79 -10.95 3.77 3.43
CA GLN A 79 -10.66 2.38 3.05
C GLN A 79 -9.70 2.31 1.85
N ASP A 80 -9.97 3.06 0.79
CA ASP A 80 -9.16 3.06 -0.43
C ASP A 80 -7.76 3.65 -0.15
N TYR A 81 -7.64 4.77 0.57
CA TYR A 81 -6.34 5.34 0.94
C TYR A 81 -5.53 4.41 1.85
N MET A 82 -6.17 3.77 2.83
CA MET A 82 -5.50 2.78 3.69
C MET A 82 -4.98 1.60 2.88
N LYS A 83 -5.77 1.09 1.93
CA LYS A 83 -5.31 0.03 1.01
C LYS A 83 -4.16 0.50 0.12
N SER A 84 -4.20 1.74 -0.37
CA SER A 84 -3.09 2.31 -1.13
C SER A 84 -1.82 2.44 -0.30
N ALA A 85 -1.92 2.85 0.97
CA ALA A 85 -0.77 2.94 1.88
C ALA A 85 -0.16 1.55 2.13
N GLU A 86 -0.99 0.53 2.39
CA GLU A 86 -0.55 -0.88 2.50
C GLU A 86 0.24 -1.32 1.27
N LEU A 87 -0.28 -1.06 0.07
CA LEU A 87 0.37 -1.44 -1.19
C LEU A 87 1.69 -0.70 -1.40
N PHE A 88 1.76 0.59 -1.07
CA PHE A 88 3.04 1.32 -1.11
C PHE A 88 4.07 0.74 -0.14
N ILE A 89 3.67 0.38 1.09
CA ILE A 89 4.55 -0.30 2.06
C ILE A 89 5.06 -1.64 1.51
N ARG A 90 4.16 -2.45 0.93
CA ARG A 90 4.53 -3.73 0.32
C ARG A 90 5.49 -3.57 -0.87
N GLY A 91 5.36 -2.48 -1.61
CA GLY A 91 6.27 -2.07 -2.68
C GLY A 91 7.54 -1.35 -2.21
N GLY A 92 7.74 -1.14 -0.91
CA GLY A 92 8.87 -0.40 -0.35
C GLY A 92 8.88 1.11 -0.64
N GLY A 93 7.73 1.70 -1.00
CA GLY A 93 7.54 3.14 -1.18
C GLY A 93 7.04 3.80 0.10
N PHE A 94 7.90 3.98 1.09
CA PHE A 94 7.47 4.45 2.42
C PHE A 94 7.06 5.93 2.43
N ASP A 95 7.69 6.77 1.61
CA ASP A 95 7.35 8.20 1.53
C ASP A 95 5.99 8.41 0.86
N GLU A 96 5.69 7.62 -0.17
CA GLU A 96 4.38 7.62 -0.80
C GLU A 96 3.30 7.05 0.14
N ALA A 97 3.62 6.02 0.92
CA ALA A 97 2.72 5.48 1.94
C ALA A 97 2.35 6.54 2.98
N ASP A 98 3.32 7.27 3.52
CA ASP A 98 3.08 8.35 4.49
C ASP A 98 2.23 9.47 3.89
N THR A 99 2.50 9.82 2.63
CA THR A 99 1.75 10.86 1.91
C THR A 99 0.28 10.45 1.78
N VAL A 100 0.01 9.22 1.35
CA VAL A 100 -1.36 8.73 1.20
C VAL A 100 -2.06 8.54 2.55
N PHE A 101 -1.32 8.10 3.57
CA PHE A 101 -1.87 7.95 4.92
C PHE A 101 -2.34 9.30 5.48
N LYS A 102 -1.66 10.41 5.20
CA LYS A 102 -2.13 11.76 5.57
C LYS A 102 -3.50 12.08 4.95
N PHE A 103 -3.76 11.66 3.71
CA PHE A 103 -5.08 11.83 3.09
C PHE A 103 -6.15 10.99 3.78
N ALA A 104 -5.82 9.76 4.21
CA ALA A 104 -6.73 8.93 5.00
C ALA A 104 -7.08 9.61 6.34
N LEU A 105 -6.07 10.10 7.06
CA LEU A 105 -6.27 10.83 8.33
C LEU A 105 -7.13 12.08 8.15
N ALA A 106 -6.96 12.82 7.05
CA ALA A 106 -7.76 14.01 6.76
C ALA A 106 -9.26 13.70 6.59
N CYS A 107 -9.61 12.46 6.23
CA CYS A 107 -11.00 12.04 6.04
C CYS A 107 -11.67 11.53 7.32
N GLY A 108 -10.90 11.13 8.34
CA GLY A 108 -11.42 10.45 9.53
C GLY A 108 -11.63 11.36 10.75
N ASN A 109 -12.54 10.97 11.63
CA ASN A 109 -12.68 11.54 12.96
C ASN A 109 -11.58 11.05 13.93
N SER A 110 -11.58 11.55 15.16
CA SER A 110 -10.54 11.21 16.15
C SER A 110 -10.40 9.71 16.41
N LYS A 111 -11.51 8.97 16.52
CA LYS A 111 -11.50 7.52 16.76
C LYS A 111 -10.96 6.77 15.53
N GLU A 112 -11.46 7.12 14.35
CA GLU A 112 -11.00 6.51 13.09
C GLU A 112 -9.51 6.78 12.84
N LYS A 113 -8.99 7.94 13.26
CA LYS A 113 -7.56 8.27 13.17
C LYS A 113 -6.70 7.35 14.03
N GLU A 114 -7.15 6.99 15.23
CA GLU A 114 -6.42 6.04 16.07
C GLU A 114 -6.45 4.63 15.48
N GLU A 115 -7.61 4.19 15.00
CA GLU A 115 -7.76 2.90 14.30
C GLU A 115 -6.86 2.84 13.05
N MET A 116 -6.82 3.91 12.26
CA MET A 116 -5.95 4.03 11.08
C MET A 116 -4.46 3.98 11.46
N LYS A 117 -4.04 4.65 12.53
CA LYS A 117 -2.65 4.59 13.02
C LYS A 117 -2.26 3.17 13.42
N ASN A 118 -3.15 2.46 14.11
CA ASN A 118 -2.92 1.05 14.46
C ASN A 118 -2.87 0.15 13.22
N GLY A 119 -3.76 0.37 12.25
CA GLY A 119 -3.72 -0.32 10.96
C GLY A 119 -2.40 -0.11 10.21
N LEU A 120 -1.88 1.13 10.19
CA LEU A 120 -0.60 1.44 9.56
C LEU A 120 0.57 0.71 10.23
N LYS A 121 0.62 0.71 11.58
CA LYS A 121 1.63 -0.05 12.33
C LYS A 121 1.61 -1.53 11.96
N ASN A 122 0.42 -2.12 11.89
CA ASN A 122 0.25 -3.52 11.51
C ASN A 122 0.74 -3.80 10.08
N TYR A 123 0.53 -2.89 9.13
CA TYR A 123 1.04 -3.04 7.76
C TYR A 123 2.57 -3.05 7.70
N TYR A 124 3.23 -2.15 8.42
CA TYR A 124 4.70 -2.13 8.52
C TYR A 124 5.24 -3.39 9.19
N GLN A 125 4.63 -3.82 10.31
CA GLN A 125 5.01 -5.03 11.03
C GLN A 125 4.90 -6.26 10.13
N ASN A 126 3.74 -6.48 9.49
CA ASN A 126 3.50 -7.62 8.61
C ASN A 126 4.51 -7.64 7.44
N GLN A 127 4.84 -6.48 6.88
CA GLN A 127 5.80 -6.39 5.79
C GLN A 127 7.23 -6.68 6.25
N ALA A 128 7.62 -6.21 7.42
CA ALA A 128 8.93 -6.49 7.98
C ALA A 128 9.10 -7.99 8.26
N GLU A 129 8.08 -8.63 8.85
CA GLU A 129 8.05 -10.07 9.08
C GLU A 129 8.06 -10.87 7.77
N TYR A 130 7.33 -10.41 6.74
CA TYR A 130 7.39 -11.01 5.41
C TYR A 130 8.81 -10.99 4.85
N TYR A 131 9.54 -9.89 5.00
CA TYR A 131 10.94 -9.82 4.58
C TYR A 131 11.85 -10.72 5.40
N MET A 132 11.64 -10.80 6.72
CA MET A 132 12.38 -11.72 7.60
C MET A 132 12.21 -13.19 7.15
N LYS A 133 10.97 -13.63 6.88
CA LYS A 133 10.66 -14.99 6.43
C LYS A 133 11.30 -15.36 5.09
N ARG A 134 11.67 -14.37 4.27
CA ARG A 134 12.32 -14.56 2.96
C ARG A 134 13.82 -14.24 3.00
N ASP A 135 14.40 -14.11 4.19
CA ASP A 135 15.79 -13.72 4.44
C ASP A 135 16.21 -12.40 3.76
N LYS A 136 15.25 -11.52 3.49
CA LYS A 136 15.45 -10.18 2.94
C LYS A 136 15.81 -9.19 4.05
N ARG A 137 16.90 -9.47 4.76
CA ARG A 137 17.31 -8.77 6.00
C ARG A 137 17.45 -7.26 5.81
N ASN A 138 18.02 -6.82 4.70
CA ASN A 138 18.24 -5.40 4.45
C ASN A 138 16.92 -4.63 4.23
N GLN A 139 15.92 -5.27 3.61
CA GLN A 139 14.58 -4.72 3.45
C GLN A 139 13.82 -4.74 4.78
N ALA A 140 13.88 -5.85 5.54
CA ALA A 140 13.29 -5.93 6.88
C ALA A 140 13.83 -4.81 7.79
N LYS A 141 15.14 -4.58 7.77
CA LYS A 141 15.82 -3.49 8.49
C LYS A 141 15.22 -2.13 8.13
N LYS A 142 15.16 -1.79 6.83
CA LYS A 142 14.57 -0.51 6.37
C LYS A 142 13.12 -0.33 6.82
N THR A 143 12.32 -1.40 6.80
CA THR A 143 10.93 -1.36 7.25
C THR A 143 10.85 -1.10 8.76
N TYR A 144 11.68 -1.77 9.58
CA TYR A 144 11.71 -1.53 11.02
C TYR A 144 12.28 -0.15 11.39
N GLU A 145 13.30 0.33 10.69
CA GLU A 145 13.81 1.71 10.81
C GLU A 145 12.69 2.73 10.55
N LYS A 146 11.88 2.50 9.50
CA LYS A 146 10.72 3.34 9.23
C LYS A 146 9.66 3.23 10.31
N MET A 147 9.40 2.03 10.82
CA MET A 147 8.43 1.82 11.90
C MET A 147 8.82 2.57 13.18
N MET A 148 10.12 2.71 13.47
CA MET A 148 10.62 3.51 14.60
C MET A 148 10.30 5.02 14.48
N THR A 149 9.97 5.53 13.29
CA THR A 149 9.53 6.93 13.13
C THR A 149 8.03 7.12 13.39
N LEU A 150 7.28 6.04 13.64
CA LEU A 150 5.86 6.09 13.96
C LEU A 150 5.63 6.33 15.46
N SER A 151 4.39 6.72 15.80
CA SER A 151 3.97 6.84 17.19
C SER A 151 3.73 5.45 17.80
N LEU A 152 4.80 4.84 18.28
CA LEU A 152 4.81 3.55 18.97
C LEU A 152 4.70 3.75 20.49
N ASN A 153 4.05 2.81 21.18
CA ASN A 153 4.14 2.71 22.64
C ASN A 153 5.50 2.11 23.06
N ASP A 154 5.80 2.11 24.36
CA ASP A 154 7.14 1.73 24.83
C ASP A 154 7.45 0.25 24.63
N ASP A 155 6.45 -0.63 24.74
CA ASP A 155 6.60 -2.07 24.47
C ASP A 155 6.87 -2.34 22.98
N GLU A 156 6.12 -1.70 22.09
CA GLU A 156 6.32 -1.75 20.64
C GLU A 156 7.71 -1.25 20.27
N LYS A 157 8.15 -0.10 20.82
CA LYS A 157 9.51 0.42 20.59
C LYS A 157 10.57 -0.58 21.03
N LYS A 158 10.40 -1.19 22.20
CA LYS A 158 11.35 -2.17 22.74
C LYS A 158 11.44 -3.40 21.84
N GLU A 159 10.30 -3.90 21.35
CA GLU A 159 10.25 -5.03 20.41
C GLU A 159 10.97 -4.70 19.09
N ILE A 160 10.63 -3.58 18.46
CA ILE A 160 11.23 -3.17 17.17
C ILE A 160 12.72 -2.91 17.34
N ARG A 161 13.13 -2.29 18.46
CA ARG A 161 14.55 -2.08 18.79
C ARG A 161 15.31 -3.40 18.89
N GLY A 162 14.77 -4.39 19.60
CA GLY A 162 15.38 -5.72 19.70
C GLY A 162 15.57 -6.37 18.33
N LYS A 163 14.54 -6.29 17.47
CA LYS A 163 14.60 -6.78 16.08
C LYS A 163 15.67 -6.05 15.24
N LEU A 164 15.77 -4.73 15.36
CA LEU A 164 16.79 -3.94 14.68
C LEU A 164 18.21 -4.25 15.14
N LEU A 165 18.44 -4.43 16.44
CA LEU A 165 19.76 -4.80 16.97
C LEU A 165 20.22 -6.14 16.38
N ASN A 166 19.34 -7.15 16.35
CA ASN A 166 19.63 -8.45 15.75
C ASN A 166 19.96 -8.31 14.25
N LEU A 167 19.19 -7.48 13.52
CA LEU A 167 19.44 -7.23 12.10
C LEU A 167 20.74 -6.49 11.84
N TYR A 168 21.07 -5.46 12.63
CA TYR A 168 22.33 -4.74 12.49
C TYR A 168 23.53 -5.65 12.76
N GLN A 169 23.46 -6.49 13.80
CA GLN A 169 24.50 -7.47 14.07
C GLN A 169 24.64 -8.48 12.92
N ALA A 170 23.52 -9.02 12.41
CA ALA A 170 23.53 -9.98 11.32
C ALA A 170 24.01 -9.40 9.97
N LEU A 171 23.93 -8.07 9.80
CA LEU A 171 24.39 -7.34 8.63
C LEU A 171 25.77 -6.69 8.81
N GLY A 172 26.42 -6.86 9.97
CA GLY A 172 27.73 -6.25 10.27
C GLY A 172 27.69 -4.73 10.47
N LEU A 173 26.52 -4.15 10.74
CA LEU A 173 26.30 -2.71 10.94
C LEU A 173 26.59 -2.30 12.38
N ILE A 174 27.87 -2.40 12.78
CA ILE A 174 28.31 -2.24 14.17
C ILE A 174 28.05 -0.82 14.69
N LYS A 175 28.20 0.20 13.84
CA LYS A 175 27.99 1.60 14.25
C LYS A 175 26.53 1.86 14.63
N GLU A 176 25.61 1.44 13.76
CA GLU A 176 24.17 1.55 13.96
C GLU A 176 23.72 0.74 15.19
N TYR A 177 24.27 -0.46 15.36
CA TYR A 177 24.04 -1.28 16.56
C TYR A 177 24.43 -0.54 17.85
N GLN A 178 25.65 0.00 17.91
CA GLN A 178 26.14 0.71 19.11
C GLN A 178 25.33 1.98 19.38
N ASN A 179 24.94 2.71 18.34
CA ASN A 179 24.09 3.88 18.48
C ASN A 179 22.72 3.52 19.04
N LEU A 180 22.10 2.45 18.55
CA LEU A 180 20.76 2.03 18.99
C LEU A 180 20.77 1.45 20.41
N LYS A 181 21.86 0.78 20.82
CA LYS A 181 22.01 0.16 22.15
C LYS A 181 22.14 1.18 23.30
N LYS A 182 22.56 2.41 23.00
CA LYS A 182 22.75 3.48 24.00
C LYS A 182 21.45 4.11 24.51
N TYR A 183 20.33 3.86 23.83
CA TYR A 183 18.99 4.40 24.13
C TYR A 183 18.04 3.28 24.53
#